data_AF-A0A3A5JQB1-F1
#
_entry.id   AF-A0A3A5JQB1-F1
#
_cell.length_a   1.000
_cell.length_b   1.000
_cell.length_c   1.000
_cell.angle_alpha   90.00
_cell.angle_beta   90.00
_cell.angle_gamma   90.00
#
_symmetry.space_group_name_H-M   'P 1'
#
loop_
_entity.id
_entity.type
_entity.pdbx_description
1 polymer ?
#
loop_
_entity_poly.entity_id
_entity_poly.type
_entity_poly.pdbx_seq_one_letter_code
_entity_poly.pdbx_strand_id
1 'polypeptide(L)' 'AIRPQTITRKNSLFAGSEGGGRTWATVATLLQTCKMNGVDPLAWLSQTLTRIAQRWPAAKIEMLMPWNFKPDAVS' A
#
# COMPACT_ATOMS: atom_id res chain seq x y z
N ALA A 1 -20.58 -6.27 -26.08
CA ALA A 1 -19.37 -6.46 -25.24
C ALA A 1 -18.85 -5.09 -24.81
N ILE A 2 -18.94 -4.76 -23.51
CA ILE A 2 -18.49 -3.48 -22.97
C ILE A 2 -17.05 -3.65 -22.47
N ARG A 3 -16.13 -2.83 -22.98
CA ARG A 3 -14.72 -2.80 -22.57
C ARG A 3 -14.62 -2.07 -21.22
N PRO A 4 -13.98 -2.63 -20.17
CA PRO A 4 -13.92 -2.00 -18.85
C PRO A 4 -12.84 -0.89 -18.76
N GLN A 5 -12.64 -0.11 -19.82
CA GLN A 5 -11.60 0.94 -19.90
C GLN A 5 -12.03 2.32 -19.37
N THR A 6 -13.18 2.42 -18.71
CA THR A 6 -13.75 3.73 -18.33
C THR A 6 -13.62 4.09 -16.84
N ILE A 7 -13.13 3.20 -15.98
CA ILE A 7 -12.96 3.51 -14.53
C ILE A 7 -11.71 4.37 -14.27
N THR A 8 -10.72 4.39 -15.16
CA THR A 8 -9.48 5.15 -14.95
C THR A 8 -9.64 6.67 -15.18
N ARG A 9 -10.61 7.12 -16.00
CA ARG A 9 -10.85 8.57 -16.22
C ARG A 9 -11.53 9.28 -15.05
N LYS A 10 -12.21 8.55 -14.15
CA LYS A 10 -12.84 9.16 -12.96
C LYS A 10 -11.91 9.31 -11.77
N ASN A 11 -10.78 8.58 -11.73
CA ASN A 11 -9.77 8.73 -10.68
C ASN A 11 -8.72 9.81 -10.98
N SER A 12 -8.92 10.58 -12.06
CA SER A 12 -8.09 11.74 -12.42
C SER A 12 -8.15 12.88 -11.39
N LEU A 13 -9.00 12.80 -10.37
CA LEU A 13 -9.03 13.81 -9.30
C LEU A 13 -7.83 13.73 -8.34
N PHE A 14 -6.96 12.71 -8.46
CA PHE A 14 -5.64 12.67 -7.81
C PHE A 14 -4.48 12.97 -8.76
N ALA A 15 -4.76 13.37 -10.02
CA ALA A 15 -3.76 13.82 -10.98
C ALA A 15 -3.58 15.36 -10.90
N GLY A 16 -3.35 15.88 -9.69
CA GLY A 16 -3.11 17.32 -9.46
C GLY A 16 -1.67 17.67 -9.04
N SER A 17 -0.80 16.68 -8.90
CA SER A 17 0.60 16.87 -8.51
C SER A 17 1.42 15.65 -8.93
N GLU A 18 2.58 15.87 -9.56
CA GLU A 18 3.55 14.83 -9.87
C GLU A 18 3.89 13.97 -8.63
N GLY A 19 3.83 14.57 -7.44
CA GLY A 19 4.01 13.90 -6.16
C GLY A 19 2.93 12.88 -5.81
N GLY A 20 1.68 13.10 -6.21
CA GLY A 20 0.58 12.16 -6.00
C GLY A 20 0.73 10.89 -6.82
N GLY A 21 1.13 11.03 -8.09
CA GLY A 21 1.41 9.91 -8.98
C GLY A 21 2.59 9.06 -8.50
N ARG A 22 3.68 9.70 -8.08
CA ARG A 22 4.87 9.02 -7.54
C ARG A 22 4.57 8.26 -6.24
N THR A 23 3.75 8.86 -5.37
CA THR A 23 3.32 8.21 -4.13
C THR A 23 2.47 6.98 -4.43
N TRP A 24 1.48 7.09 -5.33
CA TRP A 24 0.66 5.95 -5.73
C TRP A 24 1.46 4.84 -6.41
N ALA A 25 2.43 5.16 -7.27
CA ALA A 25 3.30 4.17 -7.89
C ALA A 25 4.12 3.40 -6.84
N THR A 26 4.58 4.09 -5.79
CA THR A 26 5.31 3.49 -4.67
C THR A 26 4.40 2.51 -3.91
N VAL A 27 3.19 2.95 -3.53
CA VAL A 27 2.22 2.11 -2.84
C VAL A 27 1.84 0.89 -3.69
N ALA A 28 1.54 1.07 -4.98
CA ALA A 28 1.20 -0.02 -5.89
C ALA A 28 2.34 -1.06 -6.00
N THR A 29 3.59 -0.60 -6.03
CA THR A 29 4.77 -1.49 -6.04
C THR A 29 4.88 -2.29 -4.75
N LEU A 30 4.60 -1.68 -3.59
CA LEU A 30 4.61 -2.37 -2.30
C LEU A 30 3.48 -3.41 -2.20
N LEU A 31 2.27 -3.08 -2.69
CA LEU A 31 1.16 -4.04 -2.74
C LEU A 31 1.48 -5.22 -3.66
N GLN A 32 2.16 -4.98 -4.79
CA GLN A 32 2.63 -6.05 -5.66
C GLN A 32 3.69 -6.92 -4.97
N THR A 33 4.58 -6.29 -4.19
CA THR A 33 5.57 -7.00 -3.36
C THR A 33 4.90 -7.88 -2.30
N CYS A 34 3.79 -7.43 -1.69
CA CYS A 34 3.00 -8.25 -0.77
C CYS A 34 2.51 -9.54 -1.45
N LYS A 35 1.95 -9.41 -2.65
CA LYS A 35 1.48 -10.58 -3.43
C LYS A 35 2.61 -11.55 -3.75
N MET A 36 3.80 -11.05 -4.10
CA MET A 36 4.98 -11.87 -4.36
C MET A 36 5.47 -12.61 -3.11
N ASN A 37 5.23 -12.07 -1.91
CA ASN A 37 5.58 -12.68 -0.63
C ASN A 37 4.44 -13.53 -0.02
N GLY A 38 3.32 -13.73 -0.74
CA GLY A 38 2.17 -14.47 -0.22
C GLY A 38 1.42 -13.77 0.92
N VAL A 39 1.63 -12.47 1.08
CA VAL A 39 1.00 -11.64 2.12
C VAL A 39 -0.24 -10.96 1.56
N ASP A 40 -1.33 -10.96 2.34
CA ASP A 40 -2.53 -10.18 1.98
C ASP A 40 -2.20 -8.68 1.93
N PRO A 41 -2.29 -8.02 0.76
CA PRO A 41 -1.89 -6.63 0.62
C PRO A 41 -2.71 -5.68 1.49
N LEU A 42 -4.00 -6.00 1.72
CA LEU A 42 -4.88 -5.17 2.53
C LEU A 42 -4.52 -5.27 4.02
N ALA A 43 -4.29 -6.49 4.53
CA ALA A 43 -3.85 -6.72 5.90
C ALA A 43 -2.50 -6.02 6.19
N TRP A 44 -1.53 -6.15 5.28
CA TRP A 44 -0.24 -5.48 5.42
C TRP A 44 -0.37 -3.96 5.40
N LEU A 45 -1.14 -3.39 4.48
CA LEU A 45 -1.32 -1.94 4.37
C LEU A 45 -2.00 -1.38 5.62
N SER A 46 -3.06 -2.03 6.10
CA SER A 46 -3.78 -1.63 7.32
C SER A 46 -2.88 -1.64 8.55
N GLN A 47 -2.13 -2.72 8.76
CA GLN A 47 -1.19 -2.84 9.88
C GLN A 47 -0.07 -1.79 9.79
N THR A 48 0.49 -1.59 8.60
CA THR A 48 1.57 -0.63 8.37
C THR A 48 1.12 0.80 8.65
N LEU A 49 -0.04 1.20 8.12
CA LEU A 49 -0.60 2.53 8.38
C LEU A 49 -0.94 2.74 9.86
N THR A 50 -1.47 1.71 10.52
CA THR A 50 -1.72 1.73 11.98
C THR A 50 -0.43 1.98 12.76
N ARG A 51 0.64 1.24 12.45
CA ARG A 51 1.95 1.40 13.12
C ARG A 51 2.55 2.79 12.86
N ILE A 52 2.46 3.29 11.63
CA ILE A 52 2.91 4.64 11.29
C ILE A 52 2.13 5.70 12.10
N ALA A 53 0.80 5.57 12.19
CA ALA A 53 -0.04 6.45 12.99
C ALA A 53 0.30 6.41 14.49
N GLN A 54 0.75 5.25 15.00
CA GLN A 54 1.27 5.06 16.37
C GLN A 54 2.69 5.61 16.59
N ARG A 55 3.20 6.46 15.69
CA ARG A 55 4.54 7.05 15.75
C ARG A 55 5.66 6.00 15.71
N TRP A 56 5.55 5.05 14.78
CA TRP A 56 6.64 4.10 14.52
C TRP A 56 7.97 4.84 14.27
N PRO A 57 9.07 4.42 14.90
CA PRO A 57 10.36 5.07 14.71
C PRO A 57 10.84 4.91 13.26
N ALA A 58 11.22 6.02 12.62
CA ALA A 58 11.69 6.02 11.24
C ALA A 58 12.92 5.09 11.02
N ALA A 59 13.76 4.93 12.05
CA ALA A 59 14.90 4.02 12.03
C ALA A 59 14.51 2.53 11.89
N LYS A 60 13.24 2.18 12.09
CA LYS A 60 12.72 0.81 11.98
C LYS A 60 11.74 0.62 10.83
N ILE A 61 11.74 1.49 9.81
CA ILE A 61 10.83 1.36 8.65
C ILE A 61 11.00 0.02 7.93
N GLU A 62 12.22 -0.53 7.88
CA GLU A 62 12.49 -1.85 7.30
C GLU A 62 11.64 -2.98 7.92
N MET A 63 11.26 -2.86 9.20
CA MET A 63 10.40 -3.84 9.88
C MET A 63 8.95 -3.79 9.41
N LEU A 64 8.54 -2.72 8.72
CA LEU A 64 7.21 -2.59 8.13
C LEU A 64 7.15 -3.14 6.70
N MET A 65 8.26 -3.63 6.15
CA MET A 65 8.28 -4.15 4.78
C MET A 65 7.47 -5.45 4.65
N PRO A 66 6.91 -5.75 3.45
CA PRO A 66 6.02 -6.90 3.26
C PRO A 66 6.61 -8.26 3.67
N TRP A 67 7.91 -8.46 3.50
CA TRP A 67 8.59 -9.71 3.89
C TRP A 67 8.72 -9.89 5.42
N ASN A 68 8.55 -8.82 6.19
CA ASN A 68 8.54 -8.83 7.65
C ASN A 68 7.11 -8.87 8.23
N PHE A 69 6.09 -9.03 7.38
CA PHE A 69 4.70 -9.05 7.81
C PHE A 69 4.45 -10.18 8.80
N LYS A 70 3.91 -9.80 9.96
CA LYS A 70 3.41 -10.73 10.97
C LYS A 70 1.97 -10.34 11.25
N PRO A 71 1.00 -11.23 10.99
CA PRO A 71 -0.38 -10.94 11.33
C PRO A 71 -0.44 -10.63 12.82
N ASP A 72 -1.05 -9.51 13.19
CA ASP A 72 -1.32 -9.25 14.60
C ASP A 72 -2.25 -10.39 15.05
N ALA A 73 -1.83 -11.12 16.08
CA ALA A 73 -2.66 -12.18 16.64
C ALA A 73 -3.98 -11.53 17.03
N VAL A 74 -5.05 -11.88 16.31
CA VAL A 74 -6.40 -11.50 16.71
C VAL A 74 -6.63 -12.27 18.01
N SER A 75 -6.53 -11.55 19.13
CA SER A 75 -6.83 -12.08 20.44
C SER A 75 -8.34 -12.21 20.65
#